data_AF-A0A957UQG2-F1
#
_entry.id   AF-A0A957UQG2-F1
#
_cell.length_a   1.000
_cell.length_b   1.000
_cell.length_c   1.000
_cell.angle_alpha   90.00
_cell.angle_beta   90.00
_cell.angle_gamma   90.00
#
_symmetry.space_group_name_H-M   'P 1'
#
loop_
_entity.id
_entity.type
_entity.pdbx_description
1 polymer ?
#
loop_
_entity_poly.entity_id
_entity_poly.type
_entity_poly.pdbx_seq_one_letter_code
_entity_poly.pdbx_strand_id
1 'polypeptide(L)'
;MTTSQTLRGVFAPTLTPVHADLSPDAERFVAHSKWLLEDGCHGLCPFGTTSEANSFSVGERIDLLDQLIDADVSPSVLMPGTGCAALTDSVTLTQHAVQAGCAGVLLLPP
;
A
#
# COMPACT_ATOMS: atom_id res chain seq x y z
N MET A 1 20.25 13.07 -9.17
CA MET A 1 20.71 12.38 -7.94
C MET A 1 19.61 12.52 -6.92
N THR A 2 18.80 11.48 -6.71
CA THR A 2 17.81 11.48 -5.63
C THR A 2 18.57 11.41 -4.31
N THR A 3 18.39 12.43 -3.47
CA THR A 3 18.80 12.37 -2.07
C THR A 3 18.09 11.16 -1.45
N SER A 4 18.86 10.17 -1.01
CA SER A 4 18.32 9.00 -0.31
C SER A 4 17.62 9.48 0.96
N GLN A 5 16.30 9.61 0.92
CA GLN A 5 15.49 9.87 2.10
C GLN A 5 15.45 8.57 2.90
N THR A 6 16.18 8.55 4.01
CA THR A 6 16.11 7.43 4.94
C THR A 6 14.75 7.42 5.61
N LEU A 7 13.98 6.36 5.41
CA LEU A 7 12.70 6.14 6.09
C LEU A 7 12.93 5.96 7.60
N ARG A 8 12.15 6.66 8.42
CA ARG A 8 12.27 6.67 9.89
C ARG A 8 10.90 6.76 10.54
N GLY A 9 10.81 6.23 11.76
CA GLY A 9 9.58 6.24 12.56
C GLY A 9 8.80 4.93 12.47
N VAL A 10 7.51 5.01 12.81
CA VAL A 10 6.62 3.85 12.86
C VAL A 10 5.88 3.73 11.53
N PHE A 11 6.07 2.61 10.83
CA PHE A 11 5.33 2.28 9.62
C PHE A 11 4.31 1.18 9.92
N ALA A 12 3.03 1.51 9.83
CA ALA A 12 1.96 0.58 10.21
C ALA A 12 1.59 -0.35 9.05
N PRO A 13 1.59 -1.68 9.24
CA PRO A 13 0.97 -2.59 8.28
C PRO A 13 -0.56 -2.40 8.34
N THR A 14 -1.16 -2.00 7.23
CA THR A 14 -2.60 -1.64 7.20
C THR A 14 -3.47 -2.88 6.97
N LEU A 15 -4.69 -2.86 7.47
CA LEU A 15 -5.72 -3.84 7.10
C LEU A 15 -6.35 -3.47 5.75
N THR A 16 -6.92 -4.46 5.05
CA THR A 16 -7.79 -4.24 3.88
C THR A 16 -9.23 -4.55 4.29
N PRO A 17 -10.05 -3.54 4.63
CA PRO A 17 -11.46 -3.76 4.90
C PRO A 17 -12.19 -4.30 3.67
N VAL A 18 -13.19 -5.15 3.90
CA VAL A 18 -14.04 -5.72 2.85
C VAL A 18 -15.51 -5.49 3.13
N HIS A 19 -16.30 -5.44 2.06
CA HIS A 19 -17.75 -5.49 2.12
C HIS A 19 -18.24 -6.92 2.46
N ALA A 20 -19.55 -7.07 2.65
CA ALA A 20 -20.15 -8.37 2.99
C ALA A 20 -20.02 -9.42 1.87
N ASP A 21 -19.84 -8.98 0.62
CA ASP A 21 -19.57 -9.81 -0.55
C ASP A 21 -18.07 -10.06 -0.79
N LEU A 22 -17.22 -9.65 0.16
CA LEU A 22 -15.77 -9.79 0.16
C LEU A 22 -15.02 -8.90 -0.83
N SER A 23 -15.70 -8.00 -1.55
CA SER A 23 -14.97 -7.01 -2.36
C SER A 23 -14.26 -5.99 -1.45
N PRO A 24 -13.15 -5.39 -1.89
CA PRO A 24 -12.48 -4.32 -1.14
C PRO A 24 -13.41 -3.15 -0.81
N ASP A 25 -13.36 -2.67 0.43
CA ASP A 25 -14.07 -1.48 0.90
C ASP A 25 -13.08 -0.30 0.95
N ALA A 26 -13.01 0.43 -0.16
CA ALA A 26 -12.02 1.50 -0.33
C ALA A 26 -12.27 2.69 0.60
N GLU A 27 -13.52 3.05 0.88
CA GLU A 27 -13.86 4.15 1.79
C GLU A 27 -13.34 3.85 3.20
N ARG A 28 -13.60 2.64 3.71
CA ARG A 28 -13.07 2.22 5.02
C ARG A 28 -11.55 2.07 5.02
N PHE A 29 -10.97 1.60 3.92
CA PHE A 29 -9.53 1.51 3.77
C PHE A 29 -8.84 2.88 3.88
N VAL A 30 -9.38 3.89 3.19
CA VAL A 30 -8.90 5.27 3.25
C VAL A 30 -9.07 5.85 4.65
N ALA A 31 -10.25 5.70 5.25
CA ALA A 31 -10.53 6.20 6.60
C ALA A 31 -9.59 5.57 7.65
N HIS A 32 -9.38 4.26 7.58
CA HIS A 32 -8.45 3.53 8.46
C HIS A 32 -7.00 4.01 8.29
N SER A 33 -6.58 4.21 7.05
CA SER A 33 -5.22 4.67 6.72
C SER A 33 -4.94 6.08 7.24
N LYS A 34 -5.89 7.01 7.07
CA LYS A 34 -5.80 8.35 7.62
C LYS A 34 -5.77 8.35 9.14
N TRP A 35 -6.64 7.56 9.76
CA TRP A 35 -6.66 7.42 11.22
C TRP A 35 -5.30 6.93 11.77
N LEU A 36 -4.65 5.95 11.14
CA LEU A 36 -3.32 5.48 11.56
C LEU A 36 -2.27 6.59 11.52
N LEU A 37 -2.29 7.42 10.48
CA LEU A 37 -1.38 8.55 10.34
C LEU A 37 -1.66 9.64 11.38
N GLU A 38 -2.93 9.94 11.62
CA GLU A 38 -3.38 10.89 12.65
C GLU A 38 -3.02 10.41 14.06
N ASP A 39 -3.03 9.10 14.31
CA ASP A 39 -2.67 8.46 15.59
C ASP A 39 -1.13 8.35 15.79
N GLY A 40 -0.34 8.91 14.88
CA GLY A 40 1.12 9.07 15.04
C GLY A 40 1.99 8.10 14.25
N CYS A 41 1.41 7.31 13.34
CA CYS A 41 2.22 6.57 12.37
C CYS A 41 2.90 7.53 11.40
N HIS A 42 4.18 7.25 11.09
CA HIS A 42 4.99 8.05 10.19
C HIS A 42 4.86 7.61 8.73
N GLY A 43 4.32 6.42 8.52
CA GLY A 43 4.01 5.88 7.20
C GLY A 43 3.17 4.62 7.28
N LEU A 44 2.77 4.13 6.11
CA LEU A 44 1.89 2.98 5.96
C LEU A 44 2.53 1.93 5.06
N CYS A 45 2.30 0.67 5.42
CA CYS A 45 2.75 -0.50 4.70
C CYS A 45 1.54 -1.34 4.24
N PRO A 46 0.78 -0.88 3.24
CA PRO A 46 -0.35 -1.63 2.72
C PRO A 46 0.08 -2.84 1.90
N PHE A 47 -0.83 -3.77 1.67
CA PHE A 47 -0.65 -4.94 0.80
C PHE A 47 0.47 -5.90 1.24
N GLY A 48 0.70 -6.00 2.54
CA GLY A 48 1.45 -7.10 3.16
C GLY A 48 0.57 -8.30 3.48
N THR A 49 1.11 -9.26 4.22
CA THR A 49 0.34 -10.39 4.76
C THR A 49 -0.76 -9.93 5.71
N THR A 50 -0.51 -8.90 6.53
CA THR A 50 -1.51 -8.25 7.41
C THR A 50 -2.68 -7.66 6.63
N SER A 51 -2.44 -7.22 5.39
CA SER A 51 -3.46 -6.68 4.49
C SER A 51 -4.14 -7.77 3.66
N GLU A 52 -3.80 -9.04 3.89
CA GLU A 52 -4.28 -10.20 3.13
C GLU A 52 -4.06 -10.05 1.62
N ALA A 53 -2.91 -9.51 1.21
CA ALA A 53 -2.67 -9.12 -0.20
C ALA A 53 -2.86 -10.25 -1.22
N ASN A 54 -2.62 -11.50 -0.83
CA ASN A 54 -2.82 -12.68 -1.69
C ASN A 54 -4.29 -13.00 -1.98
N SER A 55 -5.23 -12.39 -1.25
CA SER A 55 -6.67 -12.51 -1.47
C SER A 55 -7.19 -11.53 -2.52
N PHE A 56 -6.38 -10.55 -2.92
CA PHE A 56 -6.78 -9.48 -3.84
C PHE A 56 -5.96 -9.50 -5.12
N SER A 57 -6.62 -9.23 -6.23
CA SER A 57 -6.02 -9.13 -7.55
C SER A 57 -5.02 -7.97 -7.64
N VAL A 58 -4.21 -7.97 -8.70
CA VAL A 58 -3.31 -6.85 -9.03
C VAL A 58 -4.13 -5.56 -9.24
N GLY A 59 -5.26 -5.65 -9.95
CA GLY A 59 -6.13 -4.52 -10.22
C GLY A 59 -6.69 -3.90 -8.95
N GLU A 60 -7.25 -4.71 -8.04
CA GLU A 60 -7.80 -4.22 -6.78
C GLU A 60 -6.75 -3.53 -5.90
N ARG A 61 -5.51 -4.04 -5.88
CA ARG A 61 -4.42 -3.40 -5.13
C ARG A 61 -3.96 -2.09 -5.75
N ILE A 62 -3.96 -1.98 -7.07
CA ILE A 62 -3.69 -0.73 -7.79
C ILE A 62 -4.79 0.29 -7.48
N ASP A 63 -6.06 -0.12 -7.63
CA ASP A 63 -7.21 0.76 -7.41
C ASP A 63 -7.29 1.26 -5.96
N LEU A 64 -6.95 0.43 -4.97
CA LEU A 64 -6.89 0.84 -3.57
C LEU A 64 -5.73 1.80 -3.29
N LEU A 65 -4.57 1.61 -3.93
CA LEU A 65 -3.44 2.53 -3.78
C LEU A 65 -3.79 3.90 -4.35
N ASP A 66 -4.38 3.92 -5.54
CA ASP A 66 -4.78 5.16 -6.21
C ASP A 66 -5.83 5.91 -5.39
N GLN A 67 -6.81 5.20 -4.82
CA GLN A 67 -7.81 5.81 -3.94
C GLN A 67 -7.22 6.40 -2.65
N LEU A 68 -6.15 5.83 -2.09
CA LEU A 68 -5.43 6.46 -0.97
C LEU A 68 -4.79 7.78 -1.39
N ILE A 69 -4.13 7.77 -2.54
CA ILE A 69 -3.40 8.93 -3.06
C ILE A 69 -4.38 10.05 -3.44
N ASP A 70 -5.45 9.71 -4.15
CA ASP A 70 -6.53 10.62 -4.52
C ASP A 70 -7.23 11.21 -3.29
N ALA A 71 -7.20 10.51 -2.16
CA ALA A 71 -7.70 10.98 -0.88
C ALA A 71 -6.64 11.78 -0.08
N ASP A 72 -5.64 12.37 -0.72
CA ASP A 72 -4.59 13.21 -0.12
C ASP A 72 -3.63 12.47 0.84
N VAL A 73 -3.52 11.14 0.77
CA VAL A 73 -2.44 10.43 1.47
C VAL A 73 -1.18 10.52 0.62
N SER A 74 -0.16 11.23 1.14
CA SER A 74 1.09 11.43 0.41
C SER A 74 1.76 10.09 0.05
N PRO A 75 2.07 9.84 -1.23
CA PRO A 75 2.83 8.65 -1.64
C PRO A 75 4.18 8.52 -0.92
N SER A 76 4.81 9.64 -0.55
CA SER A 76 6.10 9.66 0.13
C SER A 76 6.11 9.04 1.53
N VAL A 77 4.94 8.70 2.09
CA VAL A 77 4.83 7.96 3.37
C VAL A 77 4.28 6.54 3.17
N LEU A 78 4.12 6.08 1.92
CA LEU A 78 3.60 4.77 1.58
C LEU A 78 4.72 3.81 1.17
N MET A 79 4.62 2.57 1.64
CA MET A 79 5.47 1.45 1.23
C MET A 79 4.61 0.21 0.91
N PRO A 80 3.91 0.20 -0.23
CA PRO A 80 3.03 -0.92 -0.59
C PRO A 80 3.79 -2.23 -0.82
N GLY A 81 3.15 -3.33 -0.45
CA GLY A 81 3.58 -4.68 -0.75
C GLY A 81 3.33 -5.04 -2.21
N THR A 82 4.40 -5.38 -2.91
CA THR A 82 4.36 -5.69 -4.34
C THR A 82 4.82 -7.11 -4.65
N GLY A 83 5.34 -7.84 -3.66
CA GLY A 83 5.76 -9.23 -3.84
C GLY A 83 4.59 -10.16 -4.14
N CYS A 84 4.67 -10.88 -5.26
CA CYS A 84 3.70 -11.88 -5.70
C CYS A 84 4.42 -13.14 -6.19
N ALA A 85 3.73 -14.28 -6.18
CA ALA A 85 4.26 -15.52 -6.75
C ALA A 85 4.55 -15.40 -8.26
N ALA A 86 3.68 -14.66 -8.98
CA ALA A 86 3.92 -14.31 -10.36
C ALA A 86 4.89 -13.10 -10.45
N LEU A 87 5.99 -13.30 -11.18
CA LEU A 87 6.97 -12.24 -11.43
C LEU A 87 6.35 -11.03 -12.13
N THR A 88 5.50 -11.28 -13.13
CA THR A 88 4.84 -10.23 -13.91
C THR A 88 3.99 -9.32 -13.02
N ASP A 89 3.26 -9.89 -12.08
CA ASP A 89 2.40 -9.15 -11.15
C ASP A 89 3.25 -8.30 -10.21
N SER A 90 4.38 -8.85 -9.73
CA SER A 90 5.33 -8.13 -8.91
C SER A 90 5.93 -6.93 -9.66
N VAL A 91 6.26 -7.10 -10.93
CA VAL A 91 6.76 -6.02 -11.80
C VAL A 91 5.70 -4.95 -11.99
N THR A 92 4.46 -5.32 -12.32
CA THR A 92 3.36 -4.37 -12.53
C THR A 92 3.09 -3.53 -11.28
N LEU A 93 2.95 -4.16 -10.11
CA LEU A 93 2.70 -3.46 -8.85
C LEU A 93 3.86 -2.56 -8.45
N THR A 94 5.10 -3.03 -8.63
CA THR A 94 6.30 -2.25 -8.31
C THR A 94 6.44 -1.03 -9.22
N GLN A 95 6.19 -1.19 -10.52
CA GLN A 95 6.20 -0.07 -11.46
C GLN A 95 5.15 0.97 -11.09
N HIS A 96 3.93 0.54 -10.76
CA HIS A 96 2.85 1.43 -10.34
C HIS A 96 3.21 2.21 -9.07
N ALA A 97 3.67 1.53 -8.02
CA ALA A 97 4.07 2.17 -6.76
C ALA A 97 5.22 3.19 -6.96
N VAL A 98 6.21 2.87 -7.80
CA VAL A 98 7.33 3.77 -8.11
C VAL A 98 6.85 4.99 -8.91
N GLN A 99 5.99 4.81 -9.90
CA GLN A 99 5.43 5.91 -10.70
C GLN A 99 4.56 6.84 -9.85
N ALA A 100 3.82 6.30 -8.90
CA ALA A 100 3.04 7.05 -7.92
C ALA A 100 3.91 7.85 -6.94
N GLY A 101 5.22 7.59 -6.87
CA GLY A 101 6.13 8.27 -5.95
C GLY A 101 6.12 7.69 -4.53
N CYS A 102 5.77 6.40 -4.38
CA CYS A 102 5.83 5.72 -3.09
C CYS A 102 7.25 5.77 -2.50
N ALA A 103 7.33 5.87 -1.18
CA ALA A 103 8.59 5.96 -0.43
C ALA A 103 9.50 4.72 -0.63
N GLY A 104 8.87 3.58 -0.91
CA GLY A 104 9.52 2.32 -1.23
C GLY A 104 8.48 1.24 -1.55
N VAL A 105 8.91 -0.01 -1.63
CA VAL A 105 8.03 -1.17 -1.76
C VAL A 105 8.45 -2.27 -0.79
N LEU A 106 7.47 -3.04 -0.28
CA LEU A 106 7.72 -4.26 0.46
C LEU A 106 7.76 -5.45 -0.51
N LEU A 107 8.93 -6.07 -0.64
CA LEU A 107 9.14 -7.20 -1.54
C LEU A 107 9.49 -8.46 -0.74
N LEU A 108 8.66 -9.49 -0.86
CA LEU A 108 8.92 -10.80 -0.27
C LEU A 108 9.97 -11.55 -1.11
N PRO A 109 10.87 -12.34 -0.49
CA PRO A 109 11.72 -13.25 -1.23
C PRO A 109 10.88 -14.34 -1.92
N PRO A 110 11.36 -14.92 -3.04
CA PRO A 110 10.74 -16.08 -3.69
C PRO A 110 10.71 -17.33 -2.81
#